data_AF-A0AA91YUS3-F1
#
_entry.id   AF-A0AA91YUS3-F1
#
_cell.length_a   1.000
_cell.length_b   1.000
_cell.length_c   1.000
_cell.angle_alpha   90.00
_cell.angle_beta   90.00
_cell.angle_gamma   90.00
#
_symmetry.space_group_name_H-M   'P 1'
#
loop_
_entity.id
_entity.type
_entity.pdbx_description
1 polymer ?
#
loop_
_entity_poly.entity_id
_entity_poly.type
_entity_poly.pdbx_seq_one_letter_code
_entity_poly.pdbx_strand_id
1 'polypeptide(L)'
;MRHLNLAGLGLLIACSVFSVQADESAPGQGCYGYLTEMVRSSDYPYRDFTTPDKLKLLVDRDDGQQLSLQLFYETSGSGIIGWVRYDVARQALWNVTIDPEEPQALTFDRRLAKAYASCLDAR
;
A
#
# COMPACT_ATOMS: atom_id res chain seq x y z
N MET A 1 -5.92 71.19 14.84
CA MET A 1 -6.34 70.65 13.53
C MET A 1 -6.08 69.14 13.57
N ARG A 2 -7.14 68.32 13.69
CA ARG A 2 -7.60 67.36 12.64
C ARG A 2 -6.44 66.48 12.13
N HIS A 3 -6.38 65.16 12.26
CA HIS A 3 -7.37 64.11 12.56
C HIS A 3 -6.65 62.84 13.02
N LEU A 4 -7.29 62.05 13.89
CA LEU A 4 -7.04 60.61 14.03
C LEU A 4 -7.43 59.90 12.72
N ASN A 5 -6.71 58.83 12.35
CA ASN A 5 -7.28 57.50 12.07
C ASN A 5 -6.11 56.53 11.82
N LEU A 6 -5.84 55.59 12.71
CA LEU A 6 -6.51 54.30 12.94
C LEU A 6 -5.87 53.18 12.10
N ALA A 7 -5.11 52.35 12.83
CA ALA A 7 -5.01 50.89 12.74
C ALA A 7 -4.95 50.22 11.36
N GLY A 8 -3.83 49.54 11.12
CA GLY A 8 -3.69 48.56 10.06
C GLY A 8 -2.41 47.73 10.17
N LEU A 9 -2.01 47.30 11.37
CA LEU A 9 -0.99 46.25 11.48
C LEU A 9 -1.68 44.91 11.21
N GLY A 10 -1.77 44.55 9.93
CA GLY A 10 -2.11 43.19 9.51
C GLY A 10 -0.97 42.26 9.92
N LEU A 11 -1.13 41.57 11.05
CA LEU A 11 -0.28 40.47 11.44
C LEU A 11 -0.58 39.31 10.47
N LEU A 12 0.23 39.18 9.42
CA LEU A 12 0.22 38.01 8.54
C LEU A 12 0.72 36.83 9.38
N ILE A 13 -0.22 36.10 9.99
CA ILE A 13 0.02 34.76 10.49
C ILE A 13 0.31 33.93 9.25
N ALA A 14 1.60 33.73 8.98
CA ALA A 14 2.04 32.68 8.08
C ALA A 14 1.60 31.37 8.72
N CYS A 15 0.42 30.89 8.35
CA CYS A 15 0.08 29.48 8.48
C CYS A 15 1.13 28.74 7.66
N SER A 16 2.18 28.30 8.34
CA SER A 16 2.99 27.18 7.89
C SER A 16 2.00 26.04 7.70
N VAL A 17 1.50 25.90 6.48
CA VAL A 17 1.04 24.63 5.97
C VAL A 17 2.26 23.74 6.08
N PHE A 18 2.39 23.05 7.21
CA PHE A 18 3.05 21.76 7.20
C PHE A 18 2.24 20.97 6.19
N SER A 19 2.70 20.98 4.93
CA SER A 19 2.44 19.86 4.05
C SER A 19 2.82 18.66 4.90
N VAL A 20 1.80 17.94 5.40
CA VAL A 20 1.99 16.54 5.74
C VAL A 20 2.49 15.97 4.43
N GLN A 21 3.81 15.87 4.32
CA GLN A 21 4.43 14.98 3.37
C GLN A 21 3.90 13.64 3.81
N ALA A 22 2.84 13.19 3.13
CA ALA A 22 2.49 11.80 3.10
C ALA A 22 3.79 11.13 2.67
N ASP A 23 4.46 10.54 3.65
CA ASP A 23 5.75 9.89 3.50
C ASP A 23 5.58 8.93 2.34
N GLU A 24 6.21 9.25 1.22
CA GLU A 24 6.17 8.48 0.00
C GLU A 24 6.80 7.14 0.37
N SER A 25 5.94 6.19 0.75
CA SER A 25 6.33 5.08 1.58
C SER A 25 7.19 4.17 0.74
N ALA A 26 8.50 4.18 0.99
CA ALA A 26 9.42 3.24 0.37
C ALA A 26 8.88 1.81 0.54
N PRO A 27 8.93 0.96 -0.49
CA PRO A 27 8.45 -0.41 -0.39
C PRO A 27 9.18 -1.14 0.75
N GLY A 28 8.43 -1.47 1.82
CA GLY A 28 8.94 -2.20 2.98
C GLY A 28 8.87 -1.50 4.33
N GLN A 29 8.30 -0.29 4.45
CA GLN A 29 8.07 0.33 5.77
C GLN A 29 6.62 0.13 6.25
N GLY A 30 6.46 -0.32 7.50
CA GLY A 30 5.17 -0.60 8.13
C GLY A 30 4.59 -1.99 7.85
N CYS A 31 3.43 -2.30 8.44
CA CYS A 31 2.84 -3.63 8.40
C CYS A 31 2.58 -4.15 6.98
N TYR A 32 2.30 -3.27 6.02
CA TYR A 32 2.06 -3.67 4.62
C TYR A 32 3.28 -4.27 3.91
N GLY A 33 4.51 -4.11 4.45
CA GLY A 33 5.68 -4.84 3.95
C GLY A 33 5.50 -6.35 3.96
N TYR A 34 4.77 -6.89 4.96
CA TYR A 34 4.46 -8.32 5.02
C TYR A 34 3.56 -8.78 3.88
N LEU A 35 2.71 -7.93 3.31
CA LEU A 35 1.86 -8.28 2.17
C LEU A 35 2.71 -8.52 0.92
N THR A 36 3.70 -7.67 0.67
CA THR A 36 4.66 -7.87 -0.43
C THR A 36 5.36 -9.21 -0.28
N GLU A 37 5.86 -9.54 0.91
CA GLU A 37 6.53 -10.82 1.16
C GLU A 37 5.57 -12.02 1.05
N MET A 38 4.29 -11.87 1.41
CA MET A 38 3.30 -12.94 1.21
C MET A 38 3.16 -13.29 -0.26
N VAL A 39 3.07 -12.29 -1.14
CA VAL A 39 3.01 -12.53 -2.58
C VAL A 39 4.31 -13.13 -3.10
N ARG A 40 5.47 -12.58 -2.68
CA ARG A 40 6.80 -13.09 -3.10
C ARG A 40 7.08 -14.53 -2.70
N SER A 41 6.53 -14.96 -1.57
CA SER A 41 6.64 -16.35 -1.09
C SER A 41 5.53 -17.26 -1.62
N SER A 42 4.61 -16.72 -2.44
CA SER A 42 3.46 -17.47 -2.94
C SER A 42 3.75 -18.24 -4.22
N ASP A 43 2.82 -19.12 -4.57
CA ASP A 43 2.74 -19.79 -5.87
C ASP A 43 2.10 -18.92 -6.97
N TYR A 44 2.09 -17.59 -6.81
CA TYR A 44 1.64 -16.67 -7.86
C TYR A 44 2.37 -16.95 -9.19
N PRO A 45 1.66 -17.06 -10.32
CA PRO A 45 2.25 -17.43 -11.59
C PRO A 45 3.02 -16.25 -12.22
N TYR A 46 4.21 -15.98 -11.71
CA TYR A 46 5.14 -15.01 -12.30
C TYR A 46 5.46 -15.38 -13.74
N ARG A 47 5.63 -14.37 -14.59
CA ARG A 47 6.07 -14.54 -15.98
C ARG A 47 7.60 -14.71 -16.03
N ASP A 48 8.10 -15.32 -17.10
CA ASP A 48 9.53 -15.66 -17.25
C ASP A 48 10.51 -14.47 -17.09
N PHE A 49 10.05 -13.24 -17.34
CA PHE A 49 10.85 -12.01 -17.21
C PHE A 49 10.62 -11.26 -15.90
N THR A 50 9.90 -11.87 -14.95
CA THR A 50 9.57 -11.30 -13.66
C THR A 50 10.09 -12.19 -12.54
N THR A 51 10.84 -11.61 -11.60
CA THR A 51 11.36 -12.35 -10.43
C THR A 51 10.67 -11.88 -9.16
N PRO A 52 10.36 -12.76 -8.20
CA PRO A 52 9.66 -12.36 -6.97
C PRO A 52 10.39 -11.24 -6.21
N ASP A 53 11.72 -11.26 -6.14
CA ASP A 53 12.52 -10.27 -5.40
C ASP A 53 12.36 -8.83 -5.93
N LYS A 54 12.00 -8.66 -7.20
CA LYS A 54 11.77 -7.35 -7.82
C LYS A 54 10.32 -6.89 -7.73
N LEU A 55 9.40 -7.75 -7.28
CA LEU A 55 7.98 -7.45 -7.20
C LEU A 55 7.75 -6.26 -6.28
N LYS A 56 6.95 -5.29 -6.74
CA LYS A 56 6.40 -4.24 -5.90
C LYS A 56 4.89 -4.37 -5.83
N LEU A 57 4.32 -3.77 -4.79
CA LEU A 57 2.92 -3.90 -4.45
C LEU A 57 2.36 -2.52 -4.08
N LEU A 58 1.21 -2.18 -4.66
CA LEU A 58 0.37 -1.05 -4.25
C LEU A 58 -0.90 -1.58 -3.61
N VAL A 59 -1.37 -0.90 -2.56
CA VAL A 59 -2.68 -1.16 -1.97
C VAL A 59 -3.69 -0.29 -2.72
N ASP A 60 -4.47 -0.90 -3.61
CA ASP A 60 -5.53 -0.20 -4.36
C ASP A 60 -6.75 0.09 -3.45
N ARG A 61 -7.05 -0.84 -2.53
CA ARG A 61 -8.14 -0.71 -1.56
C ARG A 61 -7.81 -1.48 -0.29
N ASP A 62 -8.16 -0.88 0.85
CA ASP A 62 -8.17 -1.52 2.16
C ASP A 62 -9.46 -1.10 2.88
N ASP A 63 -10.32 -2.06 3.20
CA ASP A 63 -11.55 -1.85 3.99
C ASP A 63 -11.48 -2.44 5.41
N GLY A 64 -10.28 -2.86 5.84
CA GLY A 64 -10.02 -3.51 7.12
C GLY A 64 -10.37 -5.00 7.16
N GLN A 65 -11.19 -5.51 6.24
CA GLN A 65 -11.49 -6.94 6.10
C GLN A 65 -10.75 -7.56 4.92
N GLN A 66 -10.63 -6.79 3.83
CA GLN A 66 -10.01 -7.21 2.59
C GLN A 66 -9.12 -6.10 2.02
N LEU A 67 -8.01 -6.55 1.43
CA LEU A 67 -7.11 -5.68 0.67
C LEU A 67 -7.10 -6.09 -0.79
N SER A 68 -7.21 -5.12 -1.68
CA SER A 68 -6.96 -5.26 -3.12
C SER A 68 -5.56 -4.73 -3.41
N LEU A 69 -4.71 -5.57 -4.00
CA LEU A 69 -3.28 -5.34 -4.10
C LEU A 69 -2.86 -5.42 -5.56
N GLN A 70 -2.40 -4.30 -6.13
CA GLN A 70 -1.83 -4.26 -7.46
C GLN A 70 -0.37 -4.67 -7.42
N LEU A 71 -0.01 -5.59 -8.31
CA LEU A 71 1.34 -6.11 -8.47
C LEU A 71 2.01 -5.44 -9.66
N PHE A 72 3.24 -4.97 -9.48
CA PHE A 72 3.97 -4.30 -10.56
C PHE A 72 5.49 -4.43 -10.41
N TYR A 73 6.21 -4.17 -11.51
CA TYR A 73 7.66 -3.99 -11.55
C TYR A 73 8.00 -2.57 -12.00
N GLU A 74 9.11 -2.06 -11.47
CA GLU A 74 9.73 -0.85 -12.01
C GLU A 74 10.40 -1.17 -13.34
N THR A 75 9.95 -0.49 -14.39
CA THR A 75 10.58 -0.51 -15.71
C THR A 75 10.70 0.94 -16.18
N SER A 76 11.17 1.18 -17.42
CA SER A 76 11.07 2.52 -18.02
C SER A 76 9.62 2.99 -18.22
N GLY A 77 8.63 2.12 -17.99
CA GLY A 77 7.21 2.43 -17.79
C GLY A 77 6.61 1.68 -16.59
N SER A 78 5.28 1.59 -16.50
CA SER A 78 4.59 0.80 -15.46
C SER A 78 4.34 -0.64 -15.92
N GLY A 79 5.13 -1.60 -15.43
CA GLY A 79 4.93 -3.02 -15.69
C GLY A 79 3.93 -3.63 -14.70
N ILE A 80 2.64 -3.34 -14.83
CA ILE A 80 1.60 -4.00 -14.03
C ILE A 80 1.55 -5.48 -14.44
N ILE A 81 1.58 -6.37 -13.46
CA ILE A 81 1.57 -7.83 -13.70
C ILE A 81 0.29 -8.52 -13.25
N GLY A 82 -0.52 -7.84 -12.44
CA GLY A 82 -1.81 -8.37 -12.01
C GLY A 82 -2.25 -7.85 -10.66
N TRP A 83 -3.22 -8.56 -10.09
CA TRP A 83 -3.86 -8.22 -8.83
C TRP A 83 -4.00 -9.45 -7.94
N VAL A 84 -3.82 -9.23 -6.65
CA VAL A 84 -4.16 -10.20 -5.62
C VAL A 84 -5.09 -9.56 -4.59
N ARG A 85 -5.93 -10.39 -3.98
CA ARG A 85 -6.78 -10.01 -2.86
C ARG A 85 -6.32 -10.73 -1.61
N TYR A 86 -6.14 -10.00 -0.51
CA TYR A 86 -5.87 -10.59 0.80
C TYR A 86 -7.09 -10.44 1.70
N ASP A 87 -7.55 -11.55 2.29
CA ASP A 87 -8.61 -11.58 3.29
C ASP A 87 -7.97 -11.65 4.68
N VAL A 88 -8.21 -10.62 5.50
CA VAL A 88 -7.54 -10.43 6.80
C VAL A 88 -7.96 -11.51 7.79
N ALA A 89 -9.27 -11.76 7.93
CA ALA A 89 -9.80 -12.70 8.90
C ALA A 89 -9.43 -14.14 8.56
N ARG A 90 -9.48 -14.50 7.27
CA ARG A 90 -9.14 -15.85 6.79
C ARG A 90 -7.63 -16.04 6.59
N GLN A 91 -6.87 -14.94 6.62
CA GLN A 91 -5.45 -14.91 6.25
C GLN A 91 -5.22 -15.62 4.92
N ALA A 92 -6.04 -15.30 3.92
CA ALA A 92 -6.06 -15.99 2.64
C ALA A 92 -5.66 -15.04 1.52
N LEU A 93 -4.79 -15.49 0.62
CA LEU A 93 -4.34 -14.73 -0.53
C LEU A 93 -4.94 -15.35 -1.80
N TRP A 94 -5.44 -14.51 -2.68
CA TRP A 94 -6.17 -14.91 -3.89
C TRP A 94 -5.60 -14.19 -5.10
N ASN A 95 -5.28 -14.91 -6.17
CA ASN A 95 -5.02 -14.33 -7.47
C ASN A 95 -6.36 -13.97 -8.13
N VAL A 96 -6.54 -12.69 -8.44
CA VAL A 96 -7.75 -12.12 -9.08
C VAL A 96 -7.43 -11.48 -10.43
N THR A 97 -6.26 -11.77 -10.99
CA THR A 97 -5.75 -11.10 -12.20
C THR A 97 -6.61 -11.35 -13.44
N ILE A 98 -7.09 -12.58 -13.62
CA ILE A 98 -7.81 -12.99 -14.84
C ILE A 98 -9.33 -12.83 -14.65
N ASP A 99 -9.85 -13.40 -13.58
CA ASP A 99 -11.27 -13.37 -13.25
C ASP A 99 -11.44 -13.10 -11.74
N PRO A 100 -11.87 -11.89 -11.35
CA PRO A 100 -12.15 -11.57 -9.96
C PRO A 100 -13.35 -12.33 -9.37
N GLU A 101 -14.28 -12.84 -10.19
CA GLU A 101 -15.43 -13.63 -9.75
C GLU A 101 -15.05 -15.08 -9.47
N GLU A 102 -14.03 -15.60 -10.16
CA GLU A 102 -13.44 -16.92 -9.96
C GLU A 102 -11.97 -16.86 -9.49
N PRO A 103 -11.71 -16.34 -8.27
CA PRO A 103 -10.36 -16.16 -7.75
C PRO A 103 -9.64 -17.49 -7.49
N GLN A 104 -8.35 -17.54 -7.80
CA GLN A 104 -7.51 -18.71 -7.53
C GLN A 104 -6.81 -18.56 -6.18
N ALA A 105 -6.97 -19.53 -5.28
CA ALA A 105 -6.29 -19.52 -3.99
C ALA A 105 -4.78 -19.67 -4.18
N LEU A 106 -3.99 -18.85 -3.47
CA LEU A 106 -2.54 -18.92 -3.47
C LEU A 106 -2.04 -19.55 -2.17
N THR A 107 -1.02 -20.40 -2.28
CA THR A 107 -0.24 -20.88 -1.13
C THR A 107 0.93 -19.94 -0.90
N PHE A 108 1.33 -19.70 0.37
CA PHE A 108 2.43 -18.79 0.73
C PHE A 108 2.96 -19.11 2.13
N ASP A 109 4.07 -18.48 2.55
CA ASP A 109 4.59 -18.65 3.92
C ASP A 109 3.65 -18.03 4.96
N ARG A 110 2.91 -18.90 5.66
CA ARG A 110 1.94 -18.54 6.70
C ARG A 110 2.52 -17.73 7.86
N ARG A 111 3.83 -17.73 8.09
CA ARG A 111 4.46 -16.90 9.13
C ARG A 111 4.29 -15.41 8.84
N LEU A 112 4.25 -15.04 7.56
CA LEU A 112 4.09 -13.64 7.14
C LEU A 112 2.70 -13.11 7.46
N ALA A 113 1.64 -13.91 7.26
CA ALA A 113 0.27 -13.53 7.66
C ALA A 113 0.15 -13.30 9.17
N LYS A 114 0.84 -14.11 9.99
CA LYS A 114 0.88 -13.92 11.45
C LYS A 114 1.61 -12.64 11.81
N ALA A 115 2.79 -12.40 11.20
CA ALA A 115 3.56 -11.20 11.44
C ALA A 115 2.81 -9.92 11.03
N TYR A 116 2.07 -9.97 9.91
CA TYR A 116 1.18 -8.89 9.49
C TYR A 116 0.11 -8.59 10.54
N ALA A 117 -0.62 -9.62 10.99
CA ALA A 117 -1.66 -9.46 12.01
C ALA A 117 -1.10 -8.88 13.32
N SER A 118 0.01 -9.44 13.82
CA SER A 118 0.66 -8.93 15.03
C SER A 118 1.17 -7.49 14.88
N CYS A 119 1.59 -7.09 13.69
CA CYS A 119 1.99 -5.72 13.42
C CYS A 119 0.80 -4.75 13.46
N LEU A 120 -0.34 -5.15 12.89
CA LEU A 120 -1.57 -4.34 12.94
C LEU A 120 -2.07 -4.17 14.39
N ASP A 121 -2.00 -5.23 15.20
CA ASP A 121 -2.42 -5.19 16.60
C ASP A 121 -1.52 -4.30 17.49
N ALA A 122 -0.26 -4.10 17.09
CA ALA A 122 0.70 -3.27 17.81
C ALA A 122 0.64 -1.77 17.44
N ARG A 123 -0.25 -1.39 16.51
CA ARG A 123 -0.37 -0.02 15.98
C ARG A 123 -1.27 0.88 16.84
#